data_AF-A0A068UTU2-F1
#
_entry.id   AF-A0A068UTU2-F1
#
_cell.length_a   1.000
_cell.length_b   1.000
_cell.length_c   1.000
_cell.angle_alpha   90.00
_cell.angle_beta   90.00
_cell.angle_gamma   90.00
#
_symmetry.space_group_name_H-M   'P 1'
#
loop_
_entity.id
_entity.type
_entity.pdbx_description
1 polymer ?
#
loop_
_entity_poly.entity_id
_entity_poly.type
_entity_poly.pdbx_seq_one_letter_code
_entity_poly.pdbx_strand_id
1 'polypeptide(L)'
;MRYKNTLNTCQINFSQVPWGLVNEKGLPINKGNIHIGKTSPPEVRRAYLDQFANDFTNFLRMRSIELMPNGRLFLTMLSDSHHRHDAYNALDLLAMTLNDMVIEGLIEETKFDSFNVPLYEPSEQELRHIIEKEGSFKISHLETIKVLVGDAFGNHAWSLSRGFRDVYESMIVTYFGDSIVGDFFNRLAKKILENREKIMKGSGTNLVVSLTKFTIPKDEKCI
;
A
#
# COMPACT_ATOMS: atom_id res chain seq x y z
N MET A 1 -28.02 17.15 6.65
CA MET A 1 -26.69 16.80 7.19
C MET A 1 -26.42 15.33 6.95
N ARG A 2 -25.50 14.99 6.05
CA ARG A 2 -24.96 13.62 5.92
C ARG A 2 -23.49 13.71 6.30
N TYR A 3 -23.13 13.21 7.47
CA TYR A 3 -21.73 12.99 7.82
C TYR A 3 -21.21 11.91 6.87
N LYS A 4 -20.40 12.31 5.89
CA LYS A 4 -19.52 11.37 5.19
C LYS A 4 -18.39 11.07 6.16
N ASN A 5 -18.51 9.97 6.90
CA ASN A 5 -17.37 9.36 7.56
C ASN A 5 -16.50 8.73 6.48
N THR A 6 -15.70 9.53 5.79
CA THR A 6 -14.51 9.02 5.12
C THR A 6 -13.56 8.63 6.24
N LEU A 7 -13.49 7.33 6.54
CA LEU A 7 -12.31 6.78 7.19
C LEU A 7 -11.15 7.01 6.23
N ASN A 8 -10.50 8.16 6.36
CA ASN A 8 -9.19 8.40 5.78
C ASN A 8 -8.25 7.46 6.53
N THR A 9 -8.13 6.22 6.07
CA THR A 9 -6.99 5.41 6.43
C THR A 9 -5.79 6.16 5.85
N CYS A 10 -4.98 6.78 6.71
CA CYS A 10 -3.64 7.20 6.32
C CYS A 10 -2.86 5.92 6.03
N GLN A 11 -3.03 5.36 4.83
CA GLN A 11 -2.08 4.40 4.30
C GLN A 11 -0.73 5.11 4.34
N ILE A 12 0.25 4.49 4.99
CA ILE A 12 1.63 4.96 4.92
C ILE A 12 2.08 4.65 3.49
N ASN A 13 1.76 5.56 2.58
CA ASN A 13 2.34 5.57 1.25
C ASN A 13 3.83 5.86 1.40
N PHE A 14 4.66 5.21 0.57
CA PHE A 14 6.08 5.48 0.59
C PHE A 14 6.38 6.93 0.24
N SER A 15 7.56 7.38 0.68
CA SER A 15 8.11 8.66 0.21
C SER A 15 8.34 8.65 -1.30
N GLN A 16 8.59 7.48 -1.89
CA GLN A 16 8.89 7.28 -3.30
C GLN A 16 8.74 5.80 -3.73
N VAL A 17 8.73 5.56 -5.04
CA VAL A 17 8.90 4.20 -5.60
C VAL A 17 10.31 3.69 -5.23
N PRO A 18 10.47 2.42 -4.79
CA PRO A 18 11.78 1.90 -4.40
C PRO A 18 12.79 1.96 -5.54
N TRP A 19 13.97 2.55 -5.30
CA TRP A 19 15.04 2.62 -6.30
C TRP A 19 15.57 1.25 -6.72
N GLY A 20 15.43 0.23 -5.86
CA GLY A 20 15.80 -1.15 -6.17
C GLY A 20 14.92 -1.83 -7.22
N LEU A 21 13.93 -1.15 -7.82
CA LEU A 21 13.08 -1.69 -8.88
C LEU A 21 13.65 -1.52 -10.29
N VAL A 22 14.83 -0.92 -10.42
CA VAL A 22 15.60 -0.89 -11.66
C VAL A 22 16.92 -1.62 -11.47
N ASN A 23 17.37 -2.34 -12.51
CA ASN A 23 18.67 -3.00 -12.48
C ASN A 23 19.83 -2.02 -12.75
N GLU A 24 21.06 -2.51 -12.74
CA GLU A 24 22.27 -1.72 -13.00
C GLU A 24 22.28 -1.01 -14.36
N LYS A 25 21.47 -1.46 -15.32
CA LYS A 25 21.29 -0.86 -16.65
C LYS A 25 20.12 0.12 -16.71
N GLY A 26 19.48 0.42 -15.58
CA GLY A 26 18.29 1.27 -15.51
C GLY A 26 17.01 0.63 -16.06
N LEU A 27 17.01 -0.70 -16.27
CA LEU A 27 15.84 -1.40 -16.80
C LEU A 27 14.94 -1.89 -15.65
N PRO A 28 13.60 -1.82 -15.80
CA PRO A 28 12.68 -2.33 -14.80
C PRO A 28 12.86 -3.83 -14.55
N ILE A 29 12.83 -4.21 -13.28
CA ILE A 29 12.90 -5.64 -12.88
C ILE A 29 11.52 -6.24 -12.62
N ASN A 30 10.49 -5.42 -12.38
CA ASN A 30 9.14 -5.86 -12.04
C ASN A 30 8.21 -5.96 -13.27
N LYS A 31 8.72 -6.57 -14.35
CA LYS A 31 8.00 -6.63 -15.64
C LYS A 31 6.61 -7.25 -15.51
N GLY A 32 5.66 -6.70 -16.25
CA GLY A 32 4.27 -7.17 -16.26
C GLY A 32 3.48 -6.91 -14.97
N ASN A 33 4.05 -6.19 -13.99
CA ASN A 33 3.43 -5.92 -12.71
C ASN A 33 3.60 -4.45 -12.32
N ILE A 34 2.69 -3.95 -11.48
CA ILE A 34 2.77 -2.59 -10.92
C ILE A 34 3.08 -2.58 -9.43
N HIS A 35 3.24 -3.75 -8.83
CA HIS A 35 3.51 -3.97 -7.41
C HIS A 35 4.09 -5.39 -7.27
N ILE A 36 4.40 -5.82 -6.04
CA ILE A 36 4.74 -7.21 -5.75
C ILE A 36 3.58 -8.13 -6.20
N GLY A 37 3.86 -8.99 -7.16
CA GLY A 37 2.94 -9.96 -7.74
C GLY A 37 3.55 -11.36 -7.82
N LYS A 38 2.76 -12.34 -8.30
CA LYS A 38 3.17 -13.76 -8.37
C LYS A 38 4.39 -14.01 -9.28
N THR A 39 4.57 -13.16 -10.28
CA THR A 39 5.68 -13.25 -11.25
C THR A 39 6.84 -12.32 -10.91
N SER A 40 6.72 -11.51 -9.85
CA SER A 40 7.79 -10.60 -9.42
C SER A 40 8.98 -11.41 -8.89
N PRO A 41 10.21 -11.07 -9.31
CA PRO A 41 11.39 -11.71 -8.75
C PRO A 41 11.60 -11.30 -7.27
N PRO A 42 12.28 -12.12 -6.45
CA PRO A 42 12.45 -11.86 -5.01
C PRO A 42 13.07 -10.49 -4.67
N GLU A 43 13.90 -9.96 -5.57
CA GLU A 43 14.48 -8.62 -5.53
C GLU A 43 13.43 -7.52 -5.39
N VAL A 44 12.26 -7.67 -6.02
CA VAL A 44 11.17 -6.69 -5.94
C VAL A 44 10.65 -6.59 -4.52
N ARG A 45 10.28 -7.71 -3.89
CA ARG A 45 9.79 -7.71 -2.50
C ARG A 45 10.82 -7.09 -1.55
N ARG A 46 12.10 -7.44 -1.72
CA ARG A 46 13.19 -6.87 -0.93
C ARG A 46 13.32 -5.37 -1.11
N ALA A 47 13.29 -4.85 -2.34
CA ALA A 47 13.33 -3.41 -2.61
C ALA A 47 12.16 -2.67 -1.95
N TYR A 48 10.95 -3.21 -2.04
CA TYR A 48 9.77 -2.67 -1.37
C TYR A 48 9.92 -2.68 0.16
N LEU A 49 10.37 -3.80 0.74
CA LEU A 49 10.59 -3.91 2.19
C LEU A 49 11.66 -2.93 2.67
N ASP A 50 12.76 -2.77 1.94
CA ASP A 50 13.84 -1.84 2.29
C ASP A 50 13.35 -0.38 2.29
N GLN A 51 12.56 0.00 1.28
CA GLN A 51 11.95 1.33 1.20
C GLN A 51 10.96 1.55 2.36
N PHE A 52 10.08 0.58 2.63
CA PHE A 52 9.15 0.65 3.76
C PHE A 52 9.89 0.79 5.09
N ALA A 53 10.90 -0.04 5.32
CA ALA A 53 11.67 -0.04 6.56
C ALA A 53 12.35 1.31 6.78
N ASN A 54 12.94 1.90 5.75
CA ASN A 54 13.55 3.22 5.82
C ASN A 54 12.51 4.31 6.13
N ASP A 55 11.43 4.38 5.35
CA ASP A 55 10.40 5.40 5.49
C ASP A 55 9.70 5.31 6.85
N PHE A 56 9.35 4.09 7.28
CA PHE A 56 8.67 3.87 8.55
C PHE A 56 9.59 4.13 9.75
N THR A 57 10.87 3.75 9.67
CA THR A 57 11.86 4.10 10.71
C THR A 57 12.00 5.61 10.85
N ASN A 58 12.09 6.34 9.73
CA ASN A 58 12.18 7.81 9.76
C ASN A 58 10.90 8.44 10.30
N PHE A 59 9.72 7.91 9.93
CA PHE A 59 8.44 8.33 10.50
C PHE A 59 8.42 8.17 12.03
N LEU A 60 8.83 7.01 12.55
CA LEU A 60 8.90 6.77 13.98
C LEU A 60 9.85 7.76 14.67
N ARG A 61 11.06 7.97 14.12
CA ARG A 61 12.03 8.94 14.66
C ARG A 61 11.45 10.37 14.71
N MET A 62 10.76 10.82 13.66
CA MET A 62 10.14 12.14 13.66
C MET A 62 9.04 12.24 14.73
N ARG A 63 8.16 11.23 14.81
CA ARG A 63 7.11 11.18 15.83
C ARG A 63 7.66 11.07 17.25
N SER A 64 8.81 10.44 17.43
CA SER A 64 9.43 10.35 18.75
C SER A 64 9.96 11.68 19.24
N ILE A 65 10.46 12.56 18.36
CA ILE A 65 10.91 13.91 18.74
C ILE A 65 9.72 14.78 19.15
N GLU A 66 8.59 14.67 18.46
CA GLU A 66 7.40 15.50 18.69
C GLU A 66 6.57 15.09 19.91
N LEU A 67 6.52 13.79 20.24
CA LEU A 67 5.70 13.28 21.34
C LEU A 67 6.37 13.51 22.70
N MET A 68 5.58 13.88 23.71
CA MET A 68 6.04 13.90 25.10
C MET A 68 6.31 12.47 25.61
N PRO A 69 7.14 12.28 26.65
CA PRO A 69 7.26 10.98 27.31
C PRO A 69 5.89 10.44 27.72
N ASN A 70 5.65 9.14 27.50
CA ASN A 70 4.33 8.47 27.62
C ASN A 70 3.26 8.92 26.62
N GLY A 71 3.60 9.77 25.65
CA GLY A 71 2.75 10.08 24.50
C GLY A 71 2.44 8.81 23.70
N ARG A 72 1.23 8.75 23.15
CA ARG A 72 0.73 7.59 22.41
C ARG A 72 0.62 7.90 20.93
N LEU A 73 0.98 6.92 20.11
CA LEU A 73 0.81 6.94 18.66
C LEU A 73 -0.05 5.73 18.27
N PHE A 74 -1.13 5.99 17.54
CA PHE A 74 -2.04 4.96 17.05
C PHE A 74 -2.01 4.97 15.53
N LEU A 75 -1.76 3.81 14.93
CA LEU A 75 -1.65 3.66 13.47
C LEU A 75 -2.49 2.48 13.00
N THR A 76 -3.02 2.60 11.79
CA THR A 76 -3.68 1.52 11.08
C THR A 76 -3.13 1.46 9.66
N MET A 77 -2.73 0.28 9.20
CA MET A 77 -2.15 0.09 7.87
C MET A 77 -2.62 -1.23 7.25
N LEU A 78 -2.66 -1.29 5.91
CA LEU A 78 -2.88 -2.53 5.21
C LEU A 78 -1.73 -3.51 5.47
N SER A 79 -2.04 -4.79 5.51
CA SER A 79 -1.08 -5.85 5.81
C SER A 79 -1.22 -7.00 4.82
N ASP A 80 -0.06 -7.55 4.45
CA ASP A 80 0.01 -8.74 3.64
C ASP A 80 -0.46 -9.92 4.49
N SER A 81 -1.61 -10.48 4.13
CA SER A 81 -2.05 -11.74 4.68
C SER A 81 -1.52 -12.84 3.79
N HIS A 82 -0.72 -13.75 4.35
CA HIS A 82 -0.19 -14.96 3.69
C HIS A 82 -1.28 -15.92 3.13
N HIS A 83 -2.54 -15.51 3.08
CA HIS A 83 -3.71 -16.28 2.64
C HIS A 83 -4.34 -15.75 1.34
N ARG A 84 -3.62 -14.93 0.57
CA ARG A 84 -4.12 -14.30 -0.68
C ARG A 84 -4.15 -15.22 -1.90
N HIS A 85 -4.32 -16.53 -1.73
CA HIS A 85 -4.09 -17.47 -2.84
C HIS A 85 -5.12 -17.40 -3.99
N ASP A 86 -6.37 -16.99 -3.70
CA ASP A 86 -7.48 -17.22 -4.65
C ASP A 86 -8.24 -15.97 -5.14
N ALA A 87 -7.91 -14.76 -4.66
CA ALA A 87 -8.62 -13.53 -5.05
C ALA A 87 -7.66 -12.44 -5.55
N TYR A 88 -8.02 -11.80 -6.67
CA TYR A 88 -7.36 -10.59 -7.15
C TYR A 88 -7.55 -9.46 -6.15
N ASN A 89 -6.46 -8.81 -5.74
CA ASN A 89 -6.52 -7.58 -4.98
C ASN A 89 -6.72 -6.36 -5.91
N ALA A 90 -6.83 -5.17 -5.33
CA ALA A 90 -7.01 -3.92 -6.07
C ALA A 90 -5.90 -3.68 -7.12
N LEU A 91 -4.65 -3.90 -6.73
CA LEU A 91 -3.47 -3.70 -7.58
C LEU A 91 -3.40 -4.71 -8.71
N ASP A 92 -3.81 -5.96 -8.48
CA ASP A 92 -3.87 -6.98 -9.53
C ASP A 92 -4.84 -6.54 -10.64
N LEU A 93 -6.02 -6.01 -10.28
CA LEU A 93 -7.01 -5.55 -11.25
C LEU A 93 -6.53 -4.33 -12.05
N LEU A 94 -5.80 -3.42 -11.40
CA LEU A 94 -5.16 -2.29 -12.07
C LEU A 94 -4.08 -2.77 -13.06
N ALA A 95 -3.21 -3.69 -12.63
CA ALA A 95 -2.16 -4.26 -13.47
C ALA A 95 -2.74 -5.00 -14.69
N MET A 96 -3.75 -5.83 -14.48
CA MET A 96 -4.45 -6.53 -15.58
C MET A 96 -5.10 -5.55 -16.55
N THR A 97 -5.69 -4.45 -16.05
CA THR A 97 -6.32 -3.44 -16.91
C THR A 97 -5.29 -2.70 -17.75
N LEU A 98 -4.13 -2.35 -17.17
CA LEU A 98 -3.02 -1.75 -17.92
C LEU A 98 -2.47 -2.73 -18.95
N ASN A 99 -2.32 -4.01 -18.59
CA ASN A 99 -1.84 -5.03 -19.51
C ASN A 99 -2.77 -5.24 -20.72
N ASP A 100 -4.10 -5.20 -20.53
CA ASP A 100 -5.04 -5.23 -21.67
C ASP A 100 -4.81 -4.04 -22.60
N MET A 101 -4.56 -2.86 -22.05
CA MET A 101 -4.25 -1.66 -22.84
C MET A 101 -2.90 -1.75 -23.56
N VAL A 102 -1.91 -2.46 -23.01
CA VAL A 102 -0.65 -2.79 -23.70
C VAL A 102 -0.93 -3.70 -24.90
N ILE A 103 -1.69 -4.78 -24.69
CA ILE A 103 -2.04 -5.75 -25.74
C ILE A 103 -2.79 -5.07 -26.89
N GLU A 104 -3.67 -4.13 -26.58
CA GLU A 104 -4.41 -3.34 -27.57
C GLU A 104 -3.59 -2.20 -28.21
N GLY A 105 -2.34 -1.99 -27.79
CA GLY A 105 -1.46 -0.94 -28.31
C GLY A 105 -1.83 0.48 -27.88
N LEU A 106 -2.64 0.63 -26.83
CA LEU A 106 -3.06 1.93 -26.28
C LEU A 106 -2.01 2.56 -25.36
N ILE A 107 -1.16 1.73 -24.74
CA ILE A 107 0.00 2.17 -23.97
C ILE A 107 1.22 1.32 -24.32
N GLU A 108 2.41 1.90 -24.17
CA GLU A 108 3.67 1.19 -24.41
C GLU A 108 3.96 0.20 -23.28
N GLU A 109 4.39 -1.02 -23.64
CA GLU A 109 4.79 -2.05 -22.67
C GLU A 109 5.92 -1.57 -21.75
N THR A 110 6.92 -0.87 -22.29
CA THR A 110 8.04 -0.29 -21.53
C THR A 110 7.57 0.71 -20.48
N LYS A 111 6.53 1.49 -20.78
CA LYS A 111 5.93 2.45 -19.87
C LYS A 111 5.19 1.72 -18.75
N PHE A 112 4.43 0.66 -19.09
CA PHE A 112 3.79 -0.22 -18.12
C PHE A 112 4.79 -0.91 -17.19
N ASP A 113 5.83 -1.55 -17.73
CA ASP A 113 6.88 -2.24 -16.95
C ASP A 113 7.60 -1.32 -15.96
N SER A 114 7.67 -0.02 -16.26
CA SER A 114 8.32 0.98 -15.43
C SER A 114 7.39 1.58 -14.36
N PHE A 115 6.07 1.37 -14.45
CA PHE A 115 5.10 1.91 -13.51
C PHE A 115 4.98 1.02 -12.28
N ASN A 116 5.31 1.56 -11.10
CA ASN A 116 5.21 0.84 -9.83
C ASN A 116 4.48 1.69 -8.77
N VAL A 117 3.56 1.08 -8.04
CA VAL A 117 2.78 1.72 -6.98
C VAL A 117 3.64 1.80 -5.71
N PRO A 118 3.80 2.98 -5.09
CA PRO A 118 4.61 3.20 -3.89
C PRO A 118 3.85 2.80 -2.61
N LEU A 119 3.45 1.54 -2.53
CA LEU A 119 2.71 0.95 -1.41
C LEU A 119 3.41 -0.34 -0.97
N TYR A 120 3.41 -0.62 0.33
CA TYR A 120 3.78 -1.93 0.86
C TYR A 120 2.88 -2.30 2.02
N GLU A 121 2.59 -3.58 2.10
CA GLU A 121 1.71 -4.15 3.11
C GLU A 121 2.56 -5.03 4.03
N PRO A 122 3.06 -4.53 5.16
CA PRO A 122 3.95 -5.30 6.01
C PRO A 122 3.22 -6.47 6.68
N SER A 123 3.98 -7.52 6.99
CA SER A 123 3.53 -8.53 7.96
C SER A 123 3.61 -7.98 9.40
N GLU A 124 2.91 -8.63 10.34
CA GLU A 124 3.01 -8.26 11.76
C GLU A 124 4.47 -8.35 12.23
N GLN A 125 5.19 -9.38 11.79
CA GLN A 125 6.58 -9.63 12.16
C GLN A 125 7.52 -8.55 11.61
N GLU A 126 7.35 -8.15 10.34
CA GLU A 126 8.13 -7.07 9.73
C GLU A 126 7.90 -5.74 10.46
N LEU A 127 6.64 -5.40 10.74
CA LEU A 127 6.27 -4.17 11.44
C LEU A 127 6.86 -4.14 12.85
N ARG A 128 6.69 -5.23 13.61
CA ARG A 128 7.24 -5.40 14.96
C ARG A 128 8.75 -5.22 14.95
N HIS A 129 9.44 -5.91 14.04
CA HIS A 129 10.89 -5.84 13.92
C HIS A 129 11.38 -4.41 13.69
N ILE A 130 10.74 -3.65 12.79
CA ILE A 130 11.13 -2.26 12.50
C ILE A 130 10.94 -1.36 13.74
N ILE A 131 9.81 -1.49 14.45
CA ILE A 131 9.53 -0.69 15.66
C ILE A 131 10.55 -0.98 16.76
N GLU A 132 10.80 -2.26 17.02
CA GLU A 132 11.75 -2.69 18.06
C GLU A 132 13.18 -2.28 17.71
N LYS A 133 13.56 -2.35 16.42
CA LYS A 133 14.87 -1.91 15.94
C LYS A 133 15.06 -0.39 16.01
N GLU A 134 14.02 0.40 15.76
CA GLU A 134 14.09 1.87 15.88
C GLU A 134 14.22 2.30 17.35
N GLY A 135 13.44 1.70 18.24
CA GLY A 135 13.68 1.75 19.70
C GLY A 135 13.09 2.95 20.45
N SER A 136 12.39 3.88 19.82
CA SER A 136 11.78 5.04 20.51
C SER A 136 10.45 4.71 21.20
N PHE A 137 9.80 3.60 20.82
CA PHE A 137 8.45 3.25 21.25
C PHE A 137 8.34 1.84 21.81
N LYS A 138 7.51 1.70 22.83
CA LYS A 138 6.98 0.41 23.28
C LYS A 138 5.71 0.07 22.50
N ILE A 139 5.66 -1.13 21.92
CA ILE A 139 4.42 -1.70 21.37
C ILE A 139 3.48 -2.00 22.54
N SER A 140 2.38 -1.24 22.62
CA SER A 140 1.37 -1.35 23.67
C SER A 140 0.23 -2.27 23.24
N HIS A 141 -0.11 -2.24 21.95
CA HIS A 141 -1.08 -3.14 21.32
C HIS A 141 -0.67 -3.35 19.88
N LEU A 142 -0.82 -4.58 19.38
CA LEU A 142 -0.64 -4.91 17.97
C LEU A 142 -1.65 -6.00 17.63
N GLU A 143 -2.56 -5.71 16.70
CA GLU A 143 -3.60 -6.64 16.29
C GLU A 143 -3.82 -6.60 14.78
N THR A 144 -4.37 -7.69 14.28
CA THR A 144 -4.72 -7.86 12.89
C THR A 144 -6.24 -7.95 12.74
N ILE A 145 -6.83 -7.04 11.98
CA ILE A 145 -8.27 -6.98 11.72
C ILE A 145 -8.53 -7.32 10.25
N LYS A 146 -9.33 -8.37 10.01
CA LYS A 146 -9.81 -8.70 8.67
C LYS A 146 -11.03 -7.86 8.33
N VAL A 147 -11.03 -7.26 7.14
CA VAL A 147 -12.14 -6.46 6.61
C VAL A 147 -12.55 -7.04 5.27
N LEU A 148 -13.83 -7.43 5.13
CA LEU A 148 -14.35 -7.92 3.87
C LEU A 148 -14.46 -6.76 2.86
N VAL A 149 -14.08 -7.01 1.61
CA VAL A 149 -14.16 -5.99 0.55
C VAL A 149 -15.60 -5.51 0.38
N GLY A 150 -16.57 -6.41 0.52
CA GLY A 150 -17.98 -6.04 0.41
C GLY A 150 -18.52 -5.16 1.52
N ASP A 151 -17.97 -5.27 2.73
CA ASP A 151 -18.36 -4.41 3.84
C ASP A 151 -17.75 -3.00 3.67
N ALA A 152 -16.53 -2.92 3.14
CA ALA A 152 -15.82 -1.65 2.97
C ALA A 152 -16.36 -0.81 1.80
N PHE A 153 -16.68 -1.43 0.67
CA PHE A 153 -17.05 -0.72 -0.57
C PHE A 153 -18.53 -0.91 -0.96
N GLY A 154 -19.26 -1.73 -0.21
CA GLY A 154 -20.61 -2.16 -0.57
C GLY A 154 -20.64 -3.17 -1.72
N ASN A 155 -21.80 -3.79 -1.93
CA ASN A 155 -21.95 -4.89 -2.90
C ASN A 155 -21.99 -4.48 -4.38
N HIS A 156 -21.55 -3.26 -4.72
CA HIS A 156 -21.68 -2.68 -6.06
C HIS A 156 -20.30 -2.46 -6.70
N ALA A 157 -20.06 -3.09 -7.85
CA ALA A 157 -18.80 -2.98 -8.62
C ALA A 157 -18.39 -1.53 -8.90
N TRP A 158 -19.39 -0.66 -9.14
CA TRP A 158 -19.18 0.77 -9.36
C TRP A 158 -18.60 1.49 -8.15
N SER A 159 -19.03 1.14 -6.94
CA SER A 159 -18.50 1.74 -5.70
C SER A 159 -17.03 1.39 -5.49
N LEU A 160 -16.65 0.15 -5.77
CA LEU A 160 -15.25 -0.30 -5.70
C LEU A 160 -14.38 0.40 -6.76
N SER A 161 -14.86 0.46 -8.01
CA SER A 161 -14.18 1.18 -9.10
C SER A 161 -13.96 2.65 -8.75
N ARG A 162 -14.97 3.33 -8.19
CA ARG A 162 -14.84 4.71 -7.72
C ARG A 162 -13.81 4.84 -6.59
N GLY A 163 -13.82 3.94 -5.61
CA GLY A 163 -12.82 3.94 -4.55
C GLY A 163 -11.39 3.77 -5.07
N PHE A 164 -11.18 2.92 -6.07
CA PHE A 164 -9.87 2.80 -6.73
C PHE A 164 -9.51 4.05 -7.52
N ARG A 165 -10.48 4.66 -8.18
CA ARG A 165 -10.27 5.94 -8.87
C ARG A 165 -9.82 7.04 -7.90
N ASP A 166 -10.50 7.19 -6.78
CA ASP A 166 -10.17 8.19 -5.76
C ASP A 166 -8.74 8.04 -5.23
N VAL A 167 -8.19 6.81 -5.19
CA VAL A 167 -6.82 6.53 -4.71
C VAL A 167 -5.77 6.63 -5.81
N TYR A 168 -6.02 6.08 -6.99
CA TYR A 168 -4.99 5.85 -8.01
C TYR A 168 -5.05 6.81 -9.20
N GLU A 169 -6.14 7.58 -9.38
CA GLU A 169 -6.30 8.45 -10.56
C GLU A 169 -5.14 9.43 -10.70
N SER A 170 -4.72 10.10 -9.62
CA SER A 170 -3.61 11.06 -9.67
C SER A 170 -2.31 10.42 -10.16
N MET A 171 -2.01 9.19 -9.74
CA MET A 171 -0.82 8.45 -10.19
C MET A 171 -0.94 8.08 -11.67
N ILE A 172 -2.11 7.58 -12.11
CA ILE A 172 -2.34 7.19 -13.49
C ILE A 172 -2.29 8.41 -14.42
N VAL A 173 -2.94 9.52 -14.07
CA VAL A 173 -2.89 10.78 -14.84
C VAL A 173 -1.46 11.27 -14.97
N THR A 174 -0.72 11.34 -13.84
CA THR A 174 0.64 11.88 -13.81
C THR A 174 1.59 11.06 -14.68
N TYR A 175 1.45 9.73 -14.66
CA TYR A 175 2.39 8.84 -15.31
C TYR A 175 2.00 8.53 -16.77
N PHE A 176 0.74 8.17 -17.00
CA PHE A 176 0.26 7.75 -18.32
C PHE A 176 -0.31 8.89 -19.16
N GLY A 177 -0.76 9.97 -18.53
CA GLY A 177 -1.41 11.10 -19.18
C GLY A 177 -2.94 11.03 -19.07
N ASP A 178 -3.59 12.19 -19.05
CA ASP A 178 -5.04 12.35 -18.84
C ASP A 178 -5.89 11.64 -19.92
N SER A 179 -5.37 11.54 -21.15
CA SER A 179 -6.11 10.99 -22.30
C SER A 179 -6.54 9.53 -22.11
N ILE A 180 -5.83 8.74 -21.31
CA ILE A 180 -6.17 7.32 -21.12
C ILE A 180 -7.08 7.07 -19.91
N VAL A 181 -7.24 8.06 -19.03
CA VAL A 181 -7.76 7.85 -17.66
C VAL A 181 -9.24 7.47 -17.67
N GLY A 182 -10.03 8.14 -18.51
CA GLY A 182 -11.44 7.82 -18.68
C GLY A 182 -11.65 6.38 -19.16
N ASP A 183 -10.89 5.96 -20.18
CA ASP A 183 -10.97 4.62 -20.73
C ASP A 183 -10.46 3.56 -19.73
N PHE A 184 -9.33 3.82 -19.09
CA PHE A 184 -8.74 2.97 -18.06
C PHE A 184 -9.74 2.63 -16.95
N PHE A 185 -10.37 3.64 -16.34
CA PHE A 185 -11.32 3.40 -15.24
C PHE A 185 -12.63 2.74 -15.72
N ASN A 186 -13.05 2.96 -16.97
CA ASN A 186 -14.17 2.24 -17.56
C ASN A 186 -13.85 0.74 -17.75
N ARG A 187 -12.64 0.41 -18.22
CA ARG A 187 -12.17 -0.97 -18.35
C ARG A 187 -12.02 -1.64 -16.98
N LEU A 188 -11.48 -0.93 -16.00
CA LEU A 188 -11.38 -1.40 -14.63
C LEU A 188 -12.76 -1.72 -14.05
N ALA A 189 -13.76 -0.85 -14.26
CA ALA A 189 -15.13 -1.09 -13.80
C ALA A 189 -15.74 -2.36 -14.42
N LYS A 190 -15.53 -2.60 -15.72
CA LYS A 190 -15.97 -3.83 -16.40
C LYS A 190 -15.27 -5.06 -15.82
N LYS A 191 -13.95 -4.99 -15.63
CA LYS A 191 -13.14 -6.09 -15.07
C LYS A 191 -13.56 -6.44 -13.63
N ILE A 192 -13.87 -5.44 -12.81
CA ILE A 192 -14.43 -5.63 -11.46
C ILE A 192 -15.79 -6.32 -11.54
N LEU A 193 -16.64 -5.92 -12.48
CA LEU A 193 -17.97 -6.52 -12.66
C LEU A 193 -17.87 -7.99 -13.06
N GLU A 194 -17.00 -8.33 -14.01
CA GLU A 194 -16.74 -9.70 -14.48
C GLU A 194 -16.18 -10.61 -13.37
N ASN A 195 -15.39 -10.05 -12.45
CA ASN A 195 -14.76 -10.78 -11.35
C ASN A 195 -15.46 -10.57 -10.00
N ARG A 196 -16.68 -10.01 -10.00
CA ARG A 196 -17.37 -9.53 -8.80
C ARG A 196 -17.45 -10.60 -7.71
N GLU A 197 -17.89 -11.80 -8.03
CA GLU A 197 -18.07 -12.83 -6.99
C GLU A 197 -16.78 -13.17 -6.25
N LYS A 198 -15.64 -13.21 -6.96
CA LYS A 198 -14.33 -13.49 -6.36
C LYS A 198 -13.85 -12.30 -5.53
N ILE A 199 -13.99 -11.09 -6.07
CA ILE A 199 -13.57 -9.84 -5.41
C ILE A 199 -14.35 -9.61 -4.12
N MET A 200 -15.67 -9.79 -4.17
CA MET A 200 -16.58 -9.52 -3.04
C MET A 200 -16.40 -10.50 -1.88
N LYS A 201 -15.93 -11.72 -2.16
CA LYS A 201 -15.52 -12.71 -1.15
C LYS A 201 -14.10 -12.45 -0.62
N GLY A 202 -13.36 -11.56 -1.25
CA GLY A 202 -12.03 -11.13 -0.81
C GLY A 202 -12.08 -10.36 0.50
N SER A 203 -10.97 -10.40 1.22
CA SER A 203 -10.78 -9.65 2.47
C SER A 203 -9.43 -8.96 2.45
N GLY A 204 -9.41 -7.68 2.83
CA GLY A 204 -8.18 -7.00 3.22
C GLY A 204 -7.86 -7.30 4.68
N THR A 205 -6.58 -7.17 5.03
CA THR A 205 -6.13 -7.29 6.40
C THR A 205 -5.53 -5.95 6.81
N ASN A 206 -5.95 -5.42 7.96
CA ASN A 206 -5.39 -4.21 8.56
C ASN A 206 -4.61 -4.57 9.81
N LEU A 207 -3.40 -4.06 9.95
CA LEU A 207 -2.66 -4.03 11.21
C LEU A 207 -3.03 -2.75 11.96
N VAL A 208 -3.45 -2.91 13.21
CA VAL A 208 -3.69 -1.83 14.14
C VAL A 208 -2.61 -1.88 15.20
N VAL A 209 -1.87 -0.79 15.36
CA VAL A 209 -0.78 -0.70 16.33
C VAL A 209 -0.95 0.52 17.23
N SER A 210 -0.80 0.30 18.52
CA SER A 210 -0.72 1.33 19.54
C SER A 210 0.68 1.32 20.15
N LEU A 211 1.34 2.47 20.09
CA LEU A 211 2.70 2.69 20.53
C LEU A 211 2.71 3.70 21.67
N THR A 212 3.58 3.49 22.65
CA THR A 212 3.83 4.45 23.74
C THR A 212 5.30 4.86 23.70
N LYS A 213 5.57 6.17 23.60
CA LYS A 213 6.94 6.69 23.60
C LYS A 213 7.61 6.37 24.93
N PHE A 214 8.82 5.82 24.89
CA PHE A 214 9.60 5.58 26.11
C PHE A 214 9.89 6.89 26.84
N THR A 215 9.87 6.84 28.17
CA THR A 215 10.57 7.80 29.01
C THR A 215 12.07 7.55 28.86
N ILE A 216 12.81 8.47 28.26
CA ILE A 216 14.25 8.56 28.51
C ILE A 216 14.40 8.85 30.03
N PRO A 217 15.36 8.23 30.74
CA PRO A 217 15.58 8.50 32.15
C PRO A 217 15.85 9.99 32.37
N LYS A 218 15.44 10.50 33.53
CA LYS A 218 15.65 11.86 34.02
C LYS A 218 17.13 12.18 34.35
N ASP A 219 18.09 11.52 33.70
CA ASP A 219 19.52 11.63 34.03
C ASP A 219 20.30 12.36 32.93
N GLU A 220 19.83 13.56 32.60
CA GLU A 220 20.71 14.72 32.40
C GLU A 220 20.51 15.65 33.61
N LYS A 221 20.90 15.19 34.80
CA LYS A 221 21.48 16.11 35.77
C LYS A 221 22.95 16.24 35.41
N CYS A 222 23.25 17.17 34.51
CA CYS A 222 24.59 17.75 34.49
C CYS A 222 24.84 18.39 35.87
N ILE A 223 26.02 18.06 36.38
CA ILE A 223 26.63 18.45 37.65
C ILE A 223 26.63 19.97 37.82
#